data_AF-K5VAK0-F1
#
_entry.id   AF-K5VAK0-F1
#
_cell.length_a   1.000
_cell.length_b   1.000
_cell.length_c   1.000
_cell.angle_alpha   90.00
_cell.angle_beta   90.00
_cell.angle_gamma   90.00
#
_symmetry.space_group_name_H-M   'P 1'
#
loop_
_entity.id
_entity.type
_entity.pdbx_description
1 polymer ?
#
loop_
_entity_poly.entity_id
_entity_poly.type
_entity_poly.pdbx_seq_one_letter_code
_entity_poly.pdbx_strand_id
1 'polypeptide(L)'
;MTKAGPPLASTFRLVFVLCVVSGRLLKHLPQEQFPLVQRQWEAVSQFRSQITHKATLSLREPNLTSSEVCAILLALHLLESRPFAETLNTFLSQRSRCLTNTLSRHKDRMPNGNGGIPELSLPHMGTMKARIPGAELRDVRQRLKAVLEVISRTLGSSRIIFLGEANEPPLMRRVIAHIQTSMPSSSDNLPPEVRLTSQTLLSGLPSSNHFLLLPATIKGYKPYLDAESLSPEKQARFSNSLADWFGGALQSTRTAMCSWFATLTTVRELWETRTWCRKLIRASSGLHAEEKTVVNGAIDAICRARAVEIWKSVLTSTDAAFHEHLDSGLAELGKPSGGDVLDAQPVRYLLQAPPISLSSSHSGKSASASFRQYSNSLEQQISGRTPLLQDVLDTIETRIQALQHDLDTMRGRDEDTQCVWYPMAYFVLLTYVLHKAASCTAGGALSLAASTLRPMVFLARLGDELSSSVGPLTRVGCSASATDNFRERLRKLHEDIMQQWQTYVVDKTLDDYQSHHLSSKVDSQVADASGYDSLRPSAAAVNSVLDLATSLQQFGGLLDPMYSNTRAQQLLEAFSAKFAERFQECLEGSETANVDMTKDL
;
A
#
# COMPACT_ATOMS: atom_id res chain seq x y z
N MET A 1 14.75 -13.50 34.99
CA MET A 1 14.55 -14.52 36.05
C MET A 1 13.23 -14.25 36.76
N THR A 2 12.12 -14.71 36.21
CA THR A 2 10.82 -14.69 36.89
C THR A 2 10.77 -15.87 37.83
N LYS A 3 10.73 -15.65 39.16
CA LYS A 3 10.38 -16.69 40.14
C LYS A 3 9.06 -17.31 39.67
N ALA A 4 9.09 -18.56 39.24
CA ALA A 4 7.88 -19.31 38.96
C ALA A 4 7.08 -19.36 40.27
N GLY A 5 6.02 -18.57 40.36
CA GLY A 5 5.10 -18.63 41.47
C GLY A 5 4.56 -20.06 41.61
N PRO A 6 4.05 -20.44 42.80
CA PRO A 6 3.44 -21.76 42.98
C PRO A 6 2.43 -22.01 41.85
N PRO A 7 2.39 -23.22 41.28
CA PRO A 7 1.59 -23.52 40.09
C PRO A 7 0.14 -23.09 40.32
N LEU A 8 -0.46 -22.42 39.33
CA LEU A 8 -1.87 -21.97 39.36
C LEU A 8 -2.80 -23.08 39.86
N ALA A 9 -2.49 -24.33 39.52
CA ALA A 9 -3.14 -25.55 40.03
C ALA A 9 -3.29 -25.57 41.56
N SER A 10 -2.26 -25.19 42.32
CA SER A 10 -2.31 -25.18 43.80
C SER A 10 -3.27 -24.12 44.33
N THR A 11 -3.34 -22.95 43.67
CA THR A 11 -4.32 -21.92 44.03
C THR A 11 -5.74 -22.42 43.76
N PHE A 12 -6.00 -23.02 42.59
CA PHE A 12 -7.32 -23.56 42.21
C PHE A 12 -7.82 -24.69 43.12
N ARG A 13 -6.91 -25.54 43.59
CA ARG A 13 -7.26 -26.59 44.57
C ARG A 13 -7.80 -26.01 45.88
N LEU A 14 -7.23 -24.91 46.35
CA LEU A 14 -7.70 -24.21 47.55
C LEU A 14 -9.11 -23.61 47.36
N VAL A 15 -9.42 -23.14 46.15
CA VAL A 15 -10.70 -22.49 45.81
C VAL A 15 -11.88 -23.44 45.84
N PHE A 16 -11.70 -24.66 45.33
CA PHE A 16 -12.78 -25.64 45.30
C PHE A 16 -13.10 -26.14 46.72
N VAL A 17 -12.05 -26.35 47.55
CA VAL A 17 -12.21 -26.69 48.98
C VAL A 17 -13.03 -25.61 49.69
N LEU A 18 -12.76 -24.33 49.39
CA LEU A 18 -13.53 -23.20 49.90
C LEU A 18 -15.01 -23.25 49.52
N CYS A 19 -15.33 -23.47 48.24
CA CYS A 19 -16.72 -23.45 47.78
C CYS A 19 -17.54 -24.62 48.31
N VAL A 20 -16.93 -25.80 48.44
CA VAL A 20 -17.56 -27.00 48.99
C VAL A 20 -18.05 -26.76 50.43
N VAL A 21 -17.33 -25.99 51.22
CA VAL A 21 -17.63 -25.76 52.65
C VAL A 21 -18.63 -24.59 52.87
N SER A 22 -18.79 -23.69 51.90
CA SER A 22 -19.30 -22.31 52.03
C SER A 22 -20.79 -22.06 52.38
N GLY A 23 -21.63 -23.04 52.73
CA GLY A 23 -22.92 -22.61 53.34
C GLY A 23 -24.11 -23.55 53.35
N ARG A 24 -24.14 -24.59 52.51
CA ARG A 24 -25.22 -25.60 52.60
C ARG A 24 -24.84 -26.75 53.54
N LEU A 25 -23.55 -27.07 53.62
CA LEU A 25 -23.00 -28.09 54.52
C LEU A 25 -23.15 -27.70 56.00
N LEU A 26 -23.04 -26.40 56.33
CA LEU A 26 -23.22 -25.86 57.68
C LEU A 26 -24.60 -26.16 58.28
N LYS A 27 -25.65 -26.41 57.48
CA LYS A 27 -27.00 -26.71 57.99
C LYS A 27 -27.20 -28.17 58.41
N HIS A 28 -26.29 -29.08 58.05
CA HIS A 28 -26.44 -30.53 58.28
C HIS A 28 -25.31 -31.15 59.12
N LEU A 29 -24.44 -30.33 59.70
CA LEU A 29 -23.36 -30.80 60.57
C LEU A 29 -23.86 -30.99 62.01
N PRO A 30 -23.43 -32.06 62.71
CA PRO A 30 -23.70 -32.22 64.15
C PRO A 30 -23.20 -30.99 64.93
N GLN A 31 -23.99 -30.53 65.92
CA GLN A 31 -23.71 -29.31 66.70
C GLN A 31 -22.30 -29.28 67.32
N GLU A 32 -21.72 -30.44 67.62
CA GLU A 32 -20.41 -30.55 68.29
C GLU A 32 -19.21 -30.18 67.41
N GLN A 33 -19.31 -30.29 66.08
CA GLN A 33 -18.20 -29.95 65.16
C GLN A 33 -18.36 -28.57 64.49
N PHE A 34 -19.53 -27.93 64.69
CA PHE A 34 -19.90 -26.68 64.05
C PHE A 34 -18.95 -25.51 64.36
N PRO A 35 -18.49 -25.27 65.61
CA PRO A 35 -17.63 -24.13 65.92
C PRO A 35 -16.25 -24.18 65.24
N LEU A 36 -15.69 -25.38 65.07
CA LEU A 36 -14.39 -25.55 64.41
C LEU A 36 -14.50 -25.32 62.90
N VAL A 37 -15.52 -25.90 62.27
CA VAL A 37 -15.80 -25.69 60.84
C VAL A 37 -16.14 -24.23 60.58
N GLN A 38 -16.89 -23.57 61.46
CA GLN A 38 -17.19 -22.15 61.38
C GLN A 38 -15.92 -21.28 61.47
N ARG A 39 -15.03 -21.54 62.45
CA ARG A 39 -13.78 -20.76 62.60
C ARG A 39 -12.82 -20.96 61.42
N GLN A 40 -12.71 -22.19 60.92
CA GLN A 40 -11.95 -22.46 59.71
C GLN A 40 -12.58 -21.77 58.50
N TRP A 41 -13.91 -21.84 58.37
CA TRP A 41 -14.65 -21.16 57.32
C TRP A 41 -14.42 -19.65 57.33
N GLU A 42 -14.57 -18.99 58.48
CA GLU A 42 -14.32 -17.55 58.63
C GLU A 42 -12.89 -17.19 58.22
N ALA A 43 -11.90 -17.96 58.66
CA ALA A 43 -10.50 -17.75 58.29
C ALA A 43 -10.27 -17.86 56.78
N VAL A 44 -10.89 -18.84 56.10
CA VAL A 44 -10.65 -19.02 54.67
C VAL A 44 -11.56 -18.11 53.81
N SER A 45 -12.73 -17.70 54.30
CA SER A 45 -13.65 -16.79 53.62
C SER A 45 -13.03 -15.43 53.30
N GLN A 46 -12.07 -14.97 54.12
CA GLN A 46 -11.31 -13.75 53.89
C GLN A 46 -10.47 -13.79 52.60
N PHE A 47 -10.09 -14.99 52.13
CA PHE A 47 -9.37 -15.16 50.88
C PHE A 47 -10.26 -15.18 49.64
N ARG A 48 -11.59 -15.27 49.79
CA ARG A 48 -12.54 -15.34 48.66
C ARG A 48 -12.32 -14.17 47.68
N SER A 49 -12.23 -12.94 48.18
CA SER A 49 -12.00 -11.75 47.34
C SER A 49 -10.66 -11.80 46.60
N GLN A 50 -9.58 -12.20 47.28
CA GLN A 50 -8.24 -12.31 46.71
C GLN A 50 -8.19 -13.38 45.61
N ILE A 51 -8.83 -14.52 45.87
CA ILE A 51 -8.91 -15.63 44.93
C ILE A 51 -9.71 -15.23 43.70
N THR A 52 -10.93 -14.69 43.87
CA THR A 52 -11.76 -14.18 42.77
C THR A 52 -10.98 -13.17 41.93
N HIS A 53 -10.30 -12.22 42.58
CA HIS A 53 -9.48 -11.23 41.89
C HIS A 53 -8.34 -11.87 41.09
N LYS A 54 -7.58 -12.78 41.69
CA LYS A 54 -6.46 -13.48 41.02
C LYS A 54 -6.95 -14.36 39.86
N ALA A 55 -8.01 -15.13 40.07
CA ALA A 55 -8.65 -15.95 39.03
C ALA A 55 -9.12 -15.09 37.85
N THR A 56 -9.79 -13.96 38.14
CA THR A 56 -10.22 -13.00 37.12
C THR A 56 -9.03 -12.40 36.36
N LEU A 57 -7.92 -12.08 37.05
CA LEU A 57 -6.71 -11.60 36.39
C LEU A 57 -6.05 -12.67 35.50
N SER A 58 -5.99 -13.93 35.94
CA SER A 58 -5.43 -15.03 35.16
C SER A 58 -6.16 -15.26 33.83
N LEU A 59 -7.47 -14.95 33.74
CA LEU A 59 -8.20 -14.99 32.46
C LEU A 59 -7.65 -14.01 31.40
N ARG A 60 -6.79 -13.06 31.77
CA ARG A 60 -6.07 -12.20 30.82
C ARG A 60 -4.89 -12.90 30.15
N GLU A 61 -4.44 -14.05 30.63
CA GLU A 61 -3.27 -14.75 30.08
C GLU A 61 -3.63 -15.53 28.81
N PRO A 62 -3.14 -15.16 27.62
CA PRO A 62 -3.56 -15.74 26.34
C PRO A 62 -3.07 -17.17 26.10
N ASN A 63 -2.18 -17.67 26.96
CA ASN A 63 -1.53 -18.98 26.83
C ASN A 63 -2.19 -20.08 27.64
N LEU A 64 -3.28 -19.79 28.35
CA LEU A 64 -4.02 -20.81 29.09
C LEU A 64 -4.70 -21.78 28.14
N THR A 65 -4.63 -23.07 28.47
CA THR A 65 -5.37 -24.13 27.81
C THR A 65 -6.87 -24.00 28.10
N SER A 66 -7.72 -24.56 27.23
CA SER A 66 -9.17 -24.57 27.45
C SER A 66 -9.55 -25.27 28.77
N SER A 67 -8.80 -26.30 29.17
CA SER A 67 -8.97 -27.00 30.45
C SER A 67 -8.69 -26.08 31.65
N GLU A 68 -7.57 -25.37 31.63
CA GLU A 68 -7.23 -24.40 32.68
C GLU A 68 -8.28 -23.30 32.76
N VAL A 69 -8.63 -22.69 31.62
CA VAL A 69 -9.69 -21.66 31.56
C VAL A 69 -11.01 -22.20 32.13
N CYS A 70 -11.41 -23.42 31.76
CA CYS A 70 -12.61 -24.07 32.31
C CYS A 70 -12.55 -24.18 33.84
N ALA A 71 -11.41 -24.61 34.39
CA ALA A 71 -11.21 -24.69 35.83
C ALA A 71 -11.30 -23.30 36.50
N ILE A 72 -10.72 -22.26 35.89
CA ILE A 72 -10.82 -20.88 36.41
C ILE A 72 -12.28 -20.41 36.42
N LEU A 73 -13.00 -20.63 35.33
CA LEU A 73 -14.38 -20.19 35.18
C LEU A 73 -15.32 -20.95 36.11
N LEU A 74 -15.10 -22.25 36.29
CA LEU A 74 -15.85 -23.04 37.26
C LEU A 74 -15.58 -22.56 38.69
N ALA A 75 -14.32 -22.26 39.02
CA ALA A 75 -13.96 -21.71 40.32
C ALA A 75 -14.66 -20.36 40.59
N LEU A 76 -14.73 -19.47 39.59
CA LEU A 76 -15.47 -18.20 39.69
C LEU A 76 -16.99 -18.43 39.85
N HIS A 77 -17.55 -19.35 39.08
CA HIS A 77 -18.96 -19.74 39.19
C HIS A 77 -19.29 -20.24 40.60
N LEU A 78 -18.47 -21.13 41.15
CA LEU A 78 -18.64 -21.69 42.49
C LEU A 78 -18.45 -20.64 43.59
N LEU A 79 -17.41 -19.80 43.48
CA LEU A 79 -17.10 -18.79 44.49
C LEU A 79 -18.12 -17.67 44.52
N GLU A 80 -18.61 -17.20 43.38
CA GLU A 80 -19.49 -16.02 43.31
C GLU A 80 -20.96 -16.39 43.13
N SER A 81 -21.27 -17.68 42.92
CA SER A 81 -22.63 -18.16 42.60
C SER A 81 -23.22 -17.47 41.36
N ARG A 82 -22.38 -17.10 40.39
CA ARG A 82 -22.80 -16.40 39.17
C ARG A 82 -23.31 -17.36 38.10
N PRO A 83 -24.38 -17.04 37.33
CA PRO A 83 -24.79 -17.83 36.17
C PRO A 83 -23.67 -18.00 35.14
N PHE A 84 -23.62 -19.12 34.40
CA PHE A 84 -22.57 -19.36 33.39
C PHE A 84 -22.50 -18.28 32.30
N ALA A 85 -23.62 -17.63 31.97
CA ALA A 85 -23.64 -16.49 31.07
C ALA A 85 -22.81 -15.31 31.58
N GLU A 86 -22.90 -15.00 32.87
CA GLU A 86 -22.08 -13.95 33.48
C GLU A 86 -20.61 -14.36 33.57
N THR A 87 -20.34 -15.65 33.80
CA THR A 87 -18.99 -16.21 33.80
C THR A 87 -18.34 -16.11 32.42
N LEU A 88 -19.07 -16.43 31.34
CA LEU A 88 -18.61 -16.20 29.96
C LEU A 88 -18.36 -14.71 29.70
N ASN A 89 -19.29 -13.83 30.07
CA ASN A 89 -19.11 -12.39 29.89
C ASN A 89 -17.89 -11.85 30.66
N THR A 90 -17.63 -12.38 31.84
CA THR A 90 -16.43 -12.07 32.62
C THR A 90 -15.18 -12.51 31.87
N PHE A 91 -15.15 -13.72 31.32
CA PHE A 91 -14.05 -14.21 30.47
C PHE A 91 -13.81 -13.29 29.27
N LEU A 92 -14.84 -13.04 28.48
CA LEU A 92 -14.77 -12.20 27.28
C LEU A 92 -14.32 -10.77 27.61
N SER A 93 -14.79 -10.20 28.72
CA SER A 93 -14.34 -8.89 29.20
C SER A 93 -12.85 -8.87 29.55
N GLN A 94 -12.34 -9.89 30.26
CA GLN A 94 -10.90 -9.99 30.54
C GLN A 94 -10.07 -10.21 29.27
N ARG A 95 -10.59 -10.98 28.31
CA ARG A 95 -9.96 -11.16 26.99
C ARG A 95 -9.95 -9.87 26.17
N SER A 96 -11.00 -9.06 26.21
CA SER A 96 -11.01 -7.71 25.60
C SER A 96 -9.94 -6.80 26.21
N ARG A 97 -9.74 -6.86 27.53
CA ARG A 97 -8.67 -6.09 28.21
C ARG A 97 -7.29 -6.59 27.81
N CYS A 98 -7.09 -7.90 27.73
CA CYS A 98 -5.85 -8.50 27.21
C CYS A 98 -5.56 -8.04 25.77
N LEU A 99 -6.57 -8.10 24.90
CA LEU A 99 -6.49 -7.64 23.53
C LEU A 99 -6.13 -6.15 23.47
N THR A 100 -6.84 -5.30 24.21
CA THR A 100 -6.58 -3.85 24.27
C THR A 100 -5.15 -3.56 24.72
N ASN A 101 -4.65 -4.26 25.74
CA ASN A 101 -3.26 -4.13 26.19
C ASN A 101 -2.26 -4.59 25.11
N THR A 102 -2.61 -5.62 24.35
CA THR A 102 -1.77 -6.11 23.23
C THR A 102 -1.76 -5.09 22.10
N LEU A 103 -2.88 -4.43 21.81
CA LEU A 103 -2.98 -3.37 20.81
C LEU A 103 -2.20 -2.10 21.23
N SER A 104 -2.26 -1.72 22.51
CA SER A 104 -1.66 -0.47 23.01
C SER A 104 -0.15 -0.55 23.29
N ARG A 105 0.34 -1.70 23.79
CA ARG A 105 1.77 -1.90 24.19
C ARG A 105 2.78 -1.58 23.08
N HIS A 106 2.31 -1.59 21.84
CA HIS A 106 3.12 -1.39 20.66
C HIS A 106 3.22 0.08 20.21
N LYS A 107 2.41 0.99 20.77
CA LYS A 107 2.50 2.43 20.51
C LYS A 107 3.75 3.05 21.17
N ASP A 108 4.13 2.57 22.35
CA ASP A 108 5.15 3.20 23.19
C ASP A 108 6.58 2.70 22.92
N ARG A 109 6.76 1.69 22.06
CA ARG A 109 8.08 1.13 21.71
C ARG A 109 8.79 1.86 20.58
N MET A 110 8.17 2.90 20.01
CA MET A 110 8.91 3.78 19.11
C MET A 110 9.99 4.48 19.94
N PRO A 111 11.27 4.39 19.55
CA PRO A 111 12.38 4.94 20.31
C PRO A 111 12.32 6.46 20.24
N ASN A 112 11.50 7.08 21.09
CA ASN A 112 11.79 8.42 21.57
C ASN A 112 13.05 8.28 22.43
N GLY A 113 14.20 8.29 21.77
CA GLY A 113 15.53 8.28 22.36
C GLY A 113 15.80 9.58 23.10
N ASN A 114 15.05 9.83 24.17
CA ASN A 114 15.21 10.99 25.04
C ASN A 114 15.37 10.60 26.51
N GLY A 115 15.92 9.40 26.76
CA GLY A 115 16.29 8.89 28.08
C GLY A 115 17.79 9.06 28.34
N GLY A 116 18.21 10.31 28.55
CA GLY A 116 19.36 10.77 29.31
C GLY A 116 20.65 9.92 29.36
N ILE A 117 21.62 10.29 28.53
CA ILE A 117 22.99 10.52 29.03
C ILE A 117 23.35 11.96 28.63
N PRO A 118 23.53 12.88 29.60
CA PRO A 118 24.06 14.21 29.31
C PRO A 118 25.57 14.08 29.23
N GLU A 119 26.13 13.82 28.05
CA GLU A 119 27.56 14.00 27.86
C GLU A 119 27.83 14.60 26.49
N LEU A 120 28.01 15.93 26.55
CA LEU A 120 28.71 16.80 25.62
C LEU A 120 29.64 16.03 24.68
N SER A 121 29.41 16.10 23.36
CA SER A 121 30.47 16.27 22.34
C SER A 121 30.01 16.01 20.90
N LEU A 122 30.22 17.06 20.09
CA LEU A 122 30.48 17.12 18.65
C LEU A 122 29.33 17.10 17.60
N PRO A 123 29.34 18.09 16.68
CA PRO A 123 28.45 18.14 15.52
C PRO A 123 29.00 17.23 14.42
N HIS A 124 28.50 16.00 14.34
CA HIS A 124 28.80 15.12 13.21
C HIS A 124 27.62 15.09 12.24
N MET A 125 27.82 15.69 11.06
CA MET A 125 26.86 15.70 9.96
C MET A 125 26.46 14.27 9.56
N GLY A 126 25.17 13.98 9.68
CA GLY A 126 24.37 13.64 8.50
C GLY A 126 24.45 12.23 7.92
N THR A 127 24.97 11.21 8.61
CA THR A 127 24.81 9.83 8.15
C THR A 127 23.46 9.27 8.63
N MET A 128 22.43 9.39 7.77
CA MET A 128 21.17 8.66 7.96
C MET A 128 21.50 7.17 8.03
N LYS A 129 21.58 6.61 9.24
CA LYS A 129 21.75 5.18 9.47
C LYS A 129 20.64 4.45 8.70
N ALA A 130 21.02 3.80 7.60
CA ALA A 130 20.13 2.99 6.80
C ALA A 130 19.44 1.99 7.74
N ARG A 131 18.13 2.18 7.94
CA ARG A 131 17.33 1.26 8.75
C ARG A 131 17.48 -0.12 8.14
N ILE A 132 17.74 -1.13 8.97
CA ILE A 132 17.85 -2.51 8.53
C ILE A 132 16.55 -2.87 7.80
N PRO A 133 16.61 -3.15 6.48
CA PRO A 133 15.42 -3.49 5.70
C PRO A 133 14.71 -4.68 6.37
N GLY A 134 13.43 -4.52 6.72
CA GLY A 134 12.60 -5.59 7.30
C GLY A 134 12.47 -5.63 8.83
N ALA A 135 13.07 -4.72 9.59
CA ALA A 135 12.79 -4.63 11.04
C ALA A 135 11.32 -4.28 11.32
N GLU A 136 10.77 -3.31 10.59
CA GLU A 136 9.37 -2.85 10.70
C GLU A 136 8.40 -3.96 10.26
N LEU A 137 8.71 -4.67 9.17
CA LEU A 137 7.95 -5.82 8.69
C LEU A 137 7.82 -6.93 9.75
N ARG A 138 8.92 -7.28 10.43
CA ARG A 138 8.92 -8.29 11.50
C ARG A 138 8.08 -7.84 12.69
N ASP A 139 8.14 -6.57 13.05
CA ASP A 139 7.36 -6.01 14.14
C ASP A 139 5.85 -6.03 13.81
N VAL A 140 5.45 -5.61 12.61
CA VAL A 140 4.05 -5.69 12.14
C VAL A 140 3.54 -7.15 12.18
N ARG A 141 4.33 -8.11 11.68
CA ARG A 141 3.97 -9.54 11.74
C ARG A 141 3.83 -10.05 13.17
N GLN A 142 4.74 -9.66 14.07
CA GLN A 142 4.68 -10.07 15.47
C GLN A 142 3.43 -9.52 16.19
N ARG A 143 3.06 -8.26 15.92
CA ARG A 143 1.84 -7.63 16.44
C ARG A 143 0.59 -8.36 15.97
N LEU A 144 0.52 -8.63 14.66
CA LEU A 144 -0.58 -9.38 14.04
C LEU A 144 -0.70 -10.79 14.62
N LYS A 145 0.43 -11.48 14.80
CA LYS A 145 0.46 -12.81 15.41
C LYS A 145 -0.17 -12.79 16.80
N ALA A 146 0.31 -11.89 17.67
CA ALA A 146 -0.15 -11.80 19.05
C ALA A 146 -1.66 -11.54 19.13
N VAL A 147 -2.18 -10.61 18.32
CA VAL A 147 -3.62 -10.30 18.30
C VAL A 147 -4.46 -11.45 17.78
N LEU A 148 -4.07 -12.04 16.65
CA LEU A 148 -4.82 -13.16 16.06
C LEU A 148 -4.78 -14.40 16.96
N GLU A 149 -3.70 -14.63 17.70
CA GLU A 149 -3.63 -15.68 18.72
C GLU A 149 -4.60 -15.41 19.88
N VAL A 150 -4.70 -14.17 20.38
CA VAL A 150 -5.66 -13.81 21.43
C VAL A 150 -7.10 -14.04 20.97
N ILE A 151 -7.44 -13.60 19.76
CA ILE A 151 -8.80 -13.76 19.19
C ILE A 151 -9.12 -15.24 18.98
N SER A 152 -8.27 -15.96 18.25
CA SER A 152 -8.50 -17.37 17.91
C SER A 152 -8.57 -18.27 19.15
N ARG A 153 -7.70 -18.08 20.14
CA ARG A 153 -7.74 -18.85 21.39
C ARG A 153 -8.95 -18.52 22.25
N THR A 154 -9.35 -17.24 22.30
CA THR A 154 -10.55 -16.85 23.07
C THR A 154 -11.79 -17.53 22.51
N LEU A 155 -11.97 -17.49 21.19
CA LEU A 155 -13.10 -18.13 20.53
C LEU A 155 -13.03 -19.66 20.65
N GLY A 156 -11.87 -20.25 20.35
CA GLY A 156 -11.66 -21.71 20.48
C GLY A 156 -11.94 -22.23 21.89
N SER A 157 -11.36 -21.60 22.92
CA SER A 157 -11.62 -22.00 24.31
C SER A 157 -13.08 -21.78 24.72
N SER A 158 -13.72 -20.69 24.30
CA SER A 158 -15.13 -20.47 24.64
C SER A 158 -16.04 -21.54 24.04
N ARG A 159 -15.78 -21.95 22.79
CA ARG A 159 -16.53 -23.03 22.12
C ARG A 159 -16.36 -24.36 22.83
N ILE A 160 -15.11 -24.75 23.10
CA ILE A 160 -14.80 -25.99 23.83
C ILE A 160 -15.48 -26.01 25.20
N ILE A 161 -15.48 -24.88 25.92
CA ILE A 161 -15.99 -24.79 27.28
C ILE A 161 -17.53 -24.77 27.32
N PHE A 162 -18.17 -23.97 26.47
CA PHE A 162 -19.60 -23.64 26.59
C PHE A 162 -20.50 -24.21 25.49
N LEU A 163 -19.98 -24.49 24.30
CA LEU A 163 -20.79 -24.96 23.16
C LEU A 163 -20.58 -26.46 22.87
N GLY A 164 -19.37 -26.99 23.09
CA GLY A 164 -19.02 -28.35 22.69
C GLY A 164 -18.84 -28.50 21.19
N GLU A 165 -18.55 -29.73 20.76
CA GLU A 165 -18.47 -30.12 19.35
C GLU A 165 -19.73 -30.92 18.97
N ALA A 166 -19.97 -31.15 17.68
CA ALA A 166 -21.22 -31.80 17.21
C ALA A 166 -21.53 -33.15 17.90
N ASN A 167 -20.48 -33.87 18.33
CA ASN A 167 -20.60 -35.18 18.98
C ASN A 167 -20.20 -35.17 20.47
N GLU A 168 -19.76 -34.03 21.02
CA GLU A 168 -19.28 -33.95 22.40
C GLU A 168 -19.96 -32.82 23.17
N PRO A 169 -20.51 -33.11 24.37
CA PRO A 169 -21.07 -32.07 25.21
C PRO A 169 -19.98 -31.07 25.64
N PRO A 170 -20.36 -29.80 25.94
CA PRO A 170 -19.41 -28.78 26.38
C PRO A 170 -18.53 -29.25 27.54
N LEU A 171 -17.26 -28.86 27.55
CA LEU A 171 -16.31 -29.27 28.60
C LEU A 171 -16.83 -28.91 29.99
N MET A 172 -17.42 -27.72 30.17
CA MET A 172 -18.01 -27.31 31.45
C MET A 172 -19.10 -28.27 31.91
N ARG A 173 -19.98 -28.73 31.00
CA ARG A 173 -21.05 -29.68 31.30
C ARG A 173 -20.49 -31.05 31.70
N ARG A 174 -19.46 -31.52 31.01
CA ARG A 174 -18.77 -32.79 31.33
C ARG A 174 -18.10 -32.74 32.71
N VAL A 175 -17.44 -31.64 33.03
CA VAL A 175 -16.80 -31.43 34.33
C VAL A 175 -17.84 -31.38 35.45
N ILE A 176 -18.96 -30.68 35.26
CA ILE A 176 -20.06 -30.63 36.22
C ILE A 176 -20.67 -32.03 36.43
N ALA A 177 -20.94 -32.76 35.35
CA ALA A 177 -21.44 -34.13 35.44
C ALA A 177 -20.48 -35.02 36.23
N HIS A 178 -19.18 -34.93 35.97
CA HIS A 178 -18.15 -35.68 36.68
C HIS A 178 -18.08 -35.32 38.18
N ILE A 179 -18.24 -34.05 38.55
CA ILE A 179 -18.31 -33.63 39.96
C ILE A 179 -19.56 -34.22 40.64
N GLN A 180 -20.63 -34.44 39.89
CA GLN A 180 -21.91 -34.95 40.39
C GLN A 180 -22.00 -36.48 40.42
N THR A 181 -21.31 -37.22 39.56
CA THR A 181 -21.36 -38.69 39.50
C THR A 181 -20.64 -39.36 40.67
N SER A 182 -21.25 -40.37 41.30
CA SER A 182 -20.74 -41.01 42.54
C SER A 182 -19.70 -42.10 42.31
N MET A 183 -19.63 -42.59 41.08
CA MET A 183 -18.61 -43.53 40.64
C MET A 183 -17.93 -42.91 39.42
N PRO A 184 -16.61 -42.68 39.43
CA PRO A 184 -15.90 -42.30 38.23
C PRO A 184 -15.99 -43.49 37.26
N SER A 185 -16.86 -43.36 36.24
CA SER A 185 -16.84 -44.28 35.11
C SER A 185 -15.48 -44.14 34.44
N SER A 186 -14.76 -45.25 34.29
CA SER A 186 -13.43 -45.32 33.67
C SER A 186 -13.39 -44.82 32.22
N SER A 187 -14.55 -44.53 31.61
CA SER A 187 -14.73 -44.01 30.26
C SER A 187 -14.64 -42.49 30.11
N ASP A 188 -14.53 -41.70 31.18
CA ASP A 188 -14.52 -40.23 31.07
C ASP A 188 -13.16 -39.67 30.64
N ASN A 189 -13.07 -39.33 29.35
CA ASN A 189 -11.94 -38.63 28.71
C ASN A 189 -11.84 -37.14 29.14
N LEU A 190 -11.85 -36.86 30.45
CA LEU A 190 -11.64 -35.51 30.98
C LEU A 190 -10.14 -35.19 31.14
N PRO A 191 -9.69 -33.97 30.81
CA PRO A 191 -8.33 -33.54 31.08
C PRO A 191 -8.00 -33.60 32.58
N PRO A 192 -6.78 -33.99 32.98
CA PRO A 192 -6.41 -34.15 34.39
C PRO A 192 -6.50 -32.84 35.19
N GLU A 193 -6.39 -31.69 34.53
CA GLU A 193 -6.49 -30.37 35.16
C GLU A 193 -7.90 -30.07 35.69
N VAL A 194 -8.94 -30.65 35.07
CA VAL A 194 -10.34 -30.44 35.44
C VAL A 194 -10.95 -31.61 36.23
N ARG A 195 -10.22 -32.73 36.39
CA ARG A 195 -10.61 -33.87 37.23
C ARG A 195 -10.45 -33.56 38.72
N LEU A 196 -11.16 -32.55 39.19
CA LEU A 196 -11.13 -32.14 40.59
C LEU A 196 -12.27 -32.83 41.34
N THR A 197 -11.92 -33.83 42.14
CA THR A 197 -12.85 -34.41 43.13
C THR A 197 -12.55 -33.84 44.51
N SER A 198 -13.56 -33.75 45.38
CA SER A 198 -13.38 -33.37 46.78
C SER A 198 -12.27 -34.19 47.45
N GLN A 199 -12.19 -35.49 47.13
CA GLN A 199 -11.16 -36.37 47.66
C GLN A 199 -9.76 -36.03 47.14
N THR A 200 -9.58 -35.85 45.83
CA THR A 200 -8.28 -35.46 45.21
C THR A 200 -7.78 -34.12 45.76
N LEU A 201 -8.71 -33.22 46.08
CA LEU A 201 -8.42 -31.91 46.64
C LEU A 201 -7.99 -32.00 48.10
N LEU A 202 -8.76 -32.70 48.94
CA LEU A 202 -8.43 -32.89 50.36
C LEU A 202 -7.11 -33.67 50.53
N SER A 203 -6.83 -34.64 49.65
CA SER A 203 -5.56 -35.38 49.65
C SER A 203 -4.37 -34.53 49.20
N GLY A 204 -4.61 -33.48 48.41
CA GLY A 204 -3.56 -32.63 47.84
C GLY A 204 -3.13 -31.45 48.73
N LEU A 205 -3.77 -31.25 49.88
CA LEU A 205 -3.41 -30.19 50.83
C LEU A 205 -2.20 -30.63 51.70
N PRO A 206 -1.31 -29.70 52.10
CA PRO A 206 -0.13 -30.00 52.92
C PRO A 206 -0.46 -30.60 54.32
N SER A 207 -1.73 -30.61 54.70
CA SER A 207 -2.27 -31.20 55.94
C SER A 207 -3.38 -32.24 55.67
N SER A 208 -3.27 -32.98 54.57
CA SER A 208 -4.24 -34.00 54.12
C SER A 208 -4.64 -35.03 55.19
N ASN A 209 -3.73 -35.38 56.09
CA ASN A 209 -3.99 -36.32 57.20
C ASN A 209 -5.11 -35.84 58.15
N HIS A 210 -5.22 -34.54 58.39
CA HIS A 210 -6.31 -34.00 59.24
C HIS A 210 -7.66 -34.05 58.52
N PHE A 211 -7.65 -33.94 57.19
CA PHE A 211 -8.87 -34.04 56.38
C PHE A 211 -9.36 -35.49 56.22
N LEU A 212 -8.49 -36.48 56.44
CA LEU A 212 -8.88 -37.89 56.56
C LEU A 212 -9.72 -38.16 57.82
N LEU A 213 -9.78 -37.26 58.79
CA LEU A 213 -10.65 -37.39 59.97
C LEU A 213 -12.03 -36.77 59.78
N LEU A 214 -12.28 -36.09 58.66
CA LEU A 214 -13.60 -35.52 58.39
C LEU A 214 -14.66 -36.63 58.26
N PRO A 215 -15.90 -36.39 58.73
CA PRO A 215 -17.03 -37.28 58.49
C PRO A 215 -17.20 -37.65 57.01
N ALA A 216 -17.63 -38.88 56.74
CA ALA A 216 -17.88 -39.38 55.38
C ALA A 216 -18.86 -38.48 54.60
N THR A 217 -19.79 -37.81 55.30
CA THR A 217 -20.73 -36.83 54.75
C THR A 217 -20.05 -35.60 54.16
N ILE A 218 -18.93 -35.15 54.74
CA ILE A 218 -18.14 -34.01 54.21
C ILE A 218 -17.24 -34.48 53.06
N LYS A 219 -16.61 -35.65 53.20
CA LYS A 219 -15.73 -36.22 52.17
C LYS A 219 -16.49 -36.55 50.88
N GLY A 220 -17.71 -37.04 51.02
CA GLY A 220 -18.62 -37.36 49.91
C GLY A 220 -19.51 -36.19 49.47
N TYR A 221 -19.34 -35.00 50.05
CA TYR A 221 -20.16 -33.86 49.66
C TYR A 221 -19.91 -33.45 48.22
N LYS A 222 -21.00 -33.17 47.52
CA LYS A 222 -21.02 -32.69 46.15
C LYS A 222 -21.82 -31.41 46.08
N PRO A 223 -21.21 -30.29 45.64
CA PRO A 223 -21.99 -29.08 45.42
C PRO A 223 -23.01 -29.37 44.31
N TYR A 224 -24.28 -29.05 44.57
CA TYR A 224 -25.27 -29.05 43.51
C TYR A 224 -24.95 -27.93 42.53
N LEU A 225 -24.79 -28.28 41.26
CA LEU A 225 -24.49 -27.37 40.17
C LEU A 225 -25.56 -27.55 39.11
N ASP A 226 -26.22 -26.46 38.75
CA ASP A 226 -27.27 -26.51 37.75
C ASP A 226 -26.65 -26.75 36.36
N ALA A 227 -26.61 -28.01 35.93
CA ALA A 227 -26.16 -28.39 34.60
C ALA A 227 -27.16 -27.98 33.49
N GLU A 228 -28.42 -27.70 33.84
CA GLU A 228 -29.46 -27.24 32.90
C GLU A 228 -29.23 -25.80 32.43
N SER A 229 -28.40 -25.04 33.16
CA SER A 229 -27.91 -23.75 32.70
C SER A 229 -26.98 -23.81 31.49
N LEU A 230 -26.52 -25.02 31.11
CA LEU A 230 -25.80 -25.33 29.87
C LEU A 230 -26.68 -26.12 28.88
N SER A 231 -28.00 -25.92 28.91
CA SER A 231 -28.92 -26.53 27.97
C SER A 231 -28.67 -26.03 26.53
N PRO A 232 -29.01 -26.84 25.50
CA PRO A 232 -28.90 -26.44 24.10
C PRO A 232 -29.66 -25.15 23.77
N GLU A 233 -30.78 -24.88 24.45
CA GLU A 233 -31.56 -23.63 24.28
C GLU A 233 -30.75 -22.39 24.67
N LYS A 234 -29.93 -22.50 25.72
CA LYS A 234 -29.05 -21.41 26.20
C LYS A 234 -27.77 -21.28 25.34
N GLN A 235 -27.45 -22.29 24.53
CA GLN A 235 -26.31 -22.30 23.63
C GLN A 235 -26.37 -21.20 22.57
N ALA A 236 -27.57 -20.88 22.08
CA ALA A 236 -27.79 -19.77 21.15
C ALA A 236 -27.33 -18.43 21.76
N ARG A 237 -27.62 -18.20 23.05
CA ARG A 237 -27.21 -16.98 23.76
C ARG A 237 -25.68 -16.89 23.86
N PHE A 238 -25.00 -17.98 24.15
CA PHE A 238 -23.53 -18.00 24.19
C PHE A 238 -22.93 -17.74 22.81
N SER A 239 -23.50 -18.34 21.76
CA SER A 239 -23.07 -18.09 20.38
C SER A 239 -23.21 -16.62 19.99
N ASN A 240 -24.34 -15.99 20.34
CA ASN A 240 -24.56 -14.57 20.07
C ASN A 240 -23.54 -13.69 20.82
N SER A 241 -23.30 -13.94 22.12
CA SER A 241 -22.28 -13.19 22.87
C SER A 241 -20.86 -13.35 22.31
N LEU A 242 -20.53 -14.53 21.74
CA LEU A 242 -19.25 -14.75 21.07
C LEU A 242 -19.16 -14.01 19.73
N ALA A 243 -20.24 -14.01 18.95
CA ALA A 243 -20.30 -13.26 17.70
C ALA A 243 -20.16 -11.75 17.93
N ASP A 244 -20.88 -11.21 18.92
CA ASP A 244 -20.79 -9.81 19.33
C ASP A 244 -19.37 -9.43 19.77
N TRP A 245 -18.76 -10.28 20.62
CA TRP A 245 -17.39 -10.09 21.07
C TRP A 245 -16.39 -10.13 19.92
N PHE A 246 -16.52 -11.10 19.01
CA PHE A 246 -15.67 -11.23 17.83
C PHE A 246 -15.76 -9.99 16.95
N GLY A 247 -16.97 -9.50 16.67
CA GLY A 247 -17.19 -8.27 15.91
C GLY A 247 -16.48 -7.06 16.53
N GLY A 248 -16.64 -6.85 17.85
CA GLY A 248 -15.96 -5.77 18.58
C GLY A 248 -14.43 -5.91 18.61
N ALA A 249 -13.93 -7.13 18.81
CA ALA A 249 -12.50 -7.45 18.81
C ALA A 249 -11.86 -7.20 17.44
N LEU A 250 -12.53 -7.62 16.37
CA LEU A 250 -12.07 -7.42 15.00
C LEU A 250 -12.08 -5.94 14.62
N GLN A 251 -13.11 -5.18 15.02
CA GLN A 251 -13.17 -3.75 14.75
C GLN A 251 -12.03 -2.98 15.45
N SER A 252 -11.76 -3.29 16.72
CA SER A 252 -10.64 -2.71 17.47
C SER A 252 -9.29 -3.06 16.82
N THR A 253 -9.16 -4.31 16.37
CA THR A 253 -7.97 -4.81 15.67
C THR A 253 -7.79 -4.12 14.33
N ARG A 254 -8.85 -3.92 13.55
CA ARG A 254 -8.82 -3.25 12.25
C ARG A 254 -8.25 -1.83 12.37
N THR A 255 -8.70 -1.05 13.34
CA THR A 255 -8.18 0.30 13.59
C THR A 255 -6.68 0.29 13.88
N ALA A 256 -6.22 -0.64 14.74
CA ALA A 256 -4.80 -0.76 15.04
C ALA A 256 -3.99 -1.24 13.82
N MET A 257 -4.51 -2.21 13.06
CA MET A 257 -3.88 -2.71 11.83
C MET A 257 -3.69 -1.59 10.81
N CYS A 258 -4.66 -0.70 10.60
CA CYS A 258 -4.47 0.46 9.71
C CYS A 258 -3.22 1.26 10.09
N SER A 259 -3.01 1.54 11.38
CA SER A 259 -1.83 2.27 11.87
C SER A 259 -0.52 1.49 11.70
N TRP A 260 -0.55 0.17 11.84
CA TRP A 260 0.64 -0.67 11.67
C TRP A 260 1.01 -0.85 10.20
N PHE A 261 0.02 -1.00 9.33
CA PHE A 261 0.22 -1.14 7.89
C PHE A 261 0.67 0.19 7.25
N ALA A 262 0.35 1.33 7.86
CA ALA A 262 0.87 2.63 7.46
C ALA A 262 2.40 2.75 7.53
N THR A 263 3.09 1.89 8.30
CA THR A 263 4.56 1.89 8.32
C THR A 263 5.16 1.12 7.14
N LEU A 264 4.39 0.27 6.47
CA LEU A 264 4.85 -0.45 5.28
C LEU A 264 4.85 0.53 4.09
N THR A 265 6.00 0.71 3.47
CA THR A 265 6.22 1.70 2.39
C THR A 265 6.18 1.07 1.01
N THR A 266 6.35 -0.25 0.90
CA THR A 266 6.36 -0.96 -0.38
C THR A 266 5.20 -1.94 -0.50
N VAL A 267 4.68 -2.11 -1.73
CA VAL A 267 3.62 -3.09 -2.02
C VAL A 267 4.10 -4.52 -1.79
N ARG A 268 5.39 -4.78 -2.02
CA ARG A 268 5.99 -6.09 -1.73
C ARG A 268 5.86 -6.48 -0.25
N GLU A 269 6.31 -5.63 0.67
CA GLU A 269 6.23 -5.89 2.11
C GLU A 269 4.78 -6.10 2.58
N LEU A 270 3.88 -5.28 2.03
CA LEU A 270 2.45 -5.35 2.26
C LEU A 270 1.87 -6.70 1.84
N TRP A 271 2.20 -7.16 0.64
CA TRP A 271 1.68 -8.41 0.08
C TRP A 271 2.25 -9.65 0.75
N GLU A 272 3.53 -9.62 1.12
CA GLU A 272 4.13 -10.69 1.92
C GLU A 272 3.46 -10.78 3.30
N THR A 273 3.16 -9.65 3.94
CA THR A 273 2.45 -9.61 5.23
C THR A 273 1.05 -10.18 5.10
N ARG A 274 0.31 -9.80 4.05
CA ARG A 274 -1.01 -10.36 3.72
C ARG A 274 -0.94 -11.88 3.57
N THR A 275 -0.01 -12.38 2.76
CA THR A 275 0.18 -13.82 2.49
C THR A 275 0.52 -14.58 3.77
N TRP A 276 1.41 -14.01 4.60
CA TRP A 276 1.75 -14.56 5.90
C TRP A 276 0.55 -14.60 6.86
N CYS A 277 -0.26 -13.54 6.93
CA CYS A 277 -1.48 -13.52 7.75
C CYS A 277 -2.48 -14.59 7.32
N ARG A 278 -2.71 -14.74 6.00
CA ARG A 278 -3.59 -15.77 5.47
C ARG A 278 -3.13 -17.16 5.87
N LYS A 279 -1.82 -17.45 5.81
CA LYS A 279 -1.25 -18.71 6.30
C LYS A 279 -1.51 -18.91 7.81
N LEU A 280 -1.31 -17.87 8.61
CA LEU A 280 -1.58 -17.90 10.05
C LEU A 280 -3.07 -18.16 10.36
N ILE A 281 -3.98 -17.51 9.65
CA ILE A 281 -5.43 -17.67 9.82
C ILE A 281 -5.88 -19.08 9.39
N ARG A 282 -5.35 -19.60 8.27
CA ARG A 282 -5.62 -20.98 7.83
C ARG A 282 -5.19 -21.99 8.91
N ALA A 283 -4.00 -21.80 9.50
CA ALA A 283 -3.44 -22.64 10.55
C ALA A 283 -4.14 -22.51 11.92
N SER A 284 -4.94 -21.46 12.14
CA SER A 284 -5.67 -21.28 13.41
C SER A 284 -6.83 -22.28 13.53
N SER A 285 -6.86 -23.05 14.61
CA SER A 285 -7.90 -24.05 14.89
C SER A 285 -9.13 -23.47 15.60
N GLY A 286 -8.99 -22.34 16.29
CA GLY A 286 -10.07 -21.75 17.09
C GLY A 286 -11.08 -20.90 16.29
N LEU A 287 -10.82 -20.62 15.02
CA LEU A 287 -11.69 -19.84 14.13
C LEU A 287 -12.49 -20.76 13.20
N HIS A 288 -13.79 -20.50 13.07
CA HIS A 288 -14.64 -21.15 12.08
C HIS A 288 -14.36 -20.64 10.66
N ALA A 289 -14.82 -21.36 9.64
CA ALA A 289 -14.60 -20.99 8.23
C ALA A 289 -15.13 -19.58 7.90
N GLU A 290 -16.34 -19.25 8.36
CA GLU A 290 -16.95 -17.92 8.17
C GLU A 290 -16.12 -16.81 8.82
N GLU A 291 -15.65 -17.03 10.05
CA GLU A 291 -14.79 -16.07 10.76
C GLU A 291 -13.45 -15.88 10.07
N LYS A 292 -12.83 -16.98 9.57
CA LYS A 292 -11.61 -16.91 8.76
C LYS A 292 -11.83 -16.04 7.52
N THR A 293 -12.97 -16.20 6.85
CA THR A 293 -13.35 -15.36 5.70
C THR A 293 -13.50 -13.89 6.10
N VAL A 294 -14.17 -13.60 7.21
CA VAL A 294 -14.35 -12.22 7.71
C VAL A 294 -13.00 -11.57 8.08
N VAL A 295 -12.12 -12.28 8.80
CA VAL A 295 -10.78 -11.77 9.14
C VAL A 295 -9.93 -11.55 7.88
N ASN A 296 -9.94 -12.49 6.94
CA ASN A 296 -9.24 -12.33 5.66
C ASN A 296 -9.77 -11.13 4.86
N GLY A 297 -11.09 -10.94 4.80
CA GLY A 297 -11.71 -9.80 4.15
C GLY A 297 -11.30 -8.46 4.76
N ALA A 298 -11.20 -8.39 6.10
CA ALA A 298 -10.71 -7.19 6.79
C ALA A 298 -9.25 -6.89 6.46
N ILE A 299 -8.37 -7.90 6.45
CA ILE A 299 -6.96 -7.76 6.08
C ILE A 299 -6.83 -7.33 4.62
N ASP A 300 -7.58 -7.95 3.72
CA ASP A 300 -7.57 -7.60 2.29
C ASP A 300 -8.03 -6.16 2.06
N ALA A 301 -9.04 -5.68 2.80
CA ALA A 301 -9.49 -4.29 2.73
C ALA A 301 -8.40 -3.30 3.18
N ILE A 302 -7.69 -3.60 4.28
CA ILE A 302 -6.58 -2.77 4.76
C ILE A 302 -5.42 -2.78 3.76
N CYS A 303 -5.06 -3.95 3.24
CA CYS A 303 -4.00 -4.09 2.24
C CYS A 303 -4.33 -3.29 0.97
N ARG A 304 -5.56 -3.38 0.47
CA ARG A 304 -5.99 -2.58 -0.69
C ARG A 304 -5.87 -1.09 -0.43
N ALA A 305 -6.43 -0.60 0.68
CA ALA A 305 -6.39 0.82 1.03
C ALA A 305 -4.94 1.32 1.10
N ARG A 306 -4.06 0.57 1.75
CA ARG A 306 -2.65 0.94 1.89
C ARG A 306 -1.88 0.88 0.56
N ALA A 307 -2.14 -0.11 -0.29
CA ALA A 307 -1.50 -0.20 -1.59
C ALA A 307 -1.86 1.00 -2.49
N VAL A 308 -3.13 1.44 -2.45
CA VAL A 308 -3.56 2.68 -3.14
C VAL A 308 -2.80 3.90 -2.63
N GLU A 309 -2.61 4.04 -1.31
CA GLU A 309 -1.84 5.15 -0.74
C GLU A 309 -0.37 5.13 -1.19
N ILE A 310 0.27 3.95 -1.17
CA ILE A 310 1.66 3.78 -1.62
C ILE A 310 1.78 4.20 -3.07
N TRP A 311 0.92 3.70 -3.95
CA TRP A 311 0.95 4.04 -5.36
C TRP A 311 0.64 5.51 -5.62
N LYS A 312 -0.34 6.11 -4.93
CA LYS A 312 -0.60 7.56 -5.02
C LYS A 312 0.65 8.36 -4.66
N SER A 313 1.36 7.98 -3.60
CA SER A 313 2.61 8.64 -3.21
C SER A 313 3.70 8.48 -4.26
N VAL A 314 3.89 7.26 -4.80
CA VAL A 314 4.88 6.98 -5.85
C VAL A 314 4.57 7.76 -7.12
N LEU A 315 3.31 7.79 -7.54
CA LEU A 315 2.88 8.52 -8.74
C LEU A 315 2.99 10.03 -8.54
N THR A 316 2.69 10.55 -7.35
CA THR A 316 2.90 11.99 -7.04
C THR A 316 4.36 12.37 -7.09
N SER A 317 5.24 11.54 -6.52
CA SER A 317 6.68 11.74 -6.63
C SER A 317 7.20 11.62 -8.06
N THR A 318 6.60 10.74 -8.87
CA THR A 318 6.94 10.57 -10.28
C THR A 318 6.52 11.77 -11.11
N ASP A 319 5.32 12.30 -10.85
CA ASP A 319 4.80 13.52 -11.47
C ASP A 319 5.70 14.72 -11.17
N ALA A 320 6.09 14.90 -9.90
CA ALA A 320 7.01 15.96 -9.51
C ALA A 320 8.39 15.83 -10.17
N ALA A 321 8.96 14.61 -10.20
CA ALA A 321 10.24 14.38 -10.88
C ALA A 321 10.13 14.61 -12.39
N PHE A 322 9.08 14.11 -13.03
CA PHE A 322 8.84 14.32 -14.45
C PHE A 322 8.77 15.82 -14.79
N HIS A 323 8.08 16.61 -13.97
CA HIS A 323 8.04 18.06 -14.11
C HIS A 323 9.41 18.72 -13.95
N GLU A 324 10.15 18.36 -12.90
CA GLU A 324 11.48 18.90 -12.65
C GLU A 324 12.43 18.64 -13.84
N HIS A 325 12.44 17.41 -14.35
CA HIS A 325 13.22 17.02 -15.52
C HIS A 325 12.75 17.71 -16.80
N LEU A 326 11.42 17.81 -17.02
CA LEU A 326 10.86 18.51 -18.17
C LEU A 326 11.21 20.00 -18.15
N ASP A 327 10.95 20.70 -17.05
CA ASP A 327 11.21 22.13 -16.90
C ASP A 327 12.70 22.44 -17.02
N SER A 328 13.57 21.59 -16.44
CA SER A 328 15.01 21.69 -16.60
C SER A 328 15.42 21.54 -18.08
N GLY A 329 14.86 20.55 -18.78
CA GLY A 329 15.11 20.34 -20.20
C GLY A 329 14.64 21.49 -21.09
N LEU A 330 13.45 22.02 -20.84
CA LEU A 330 12.92 23.17 -21.56
C LEU A 330 13.77 24.43 -21.29
N ALA A 331 14.22 24.63 -20.05
CA ALA A 331 15.10 25.74 -19.69
C ALA A 331 16.48 25.62 -20.35
N GLU A 332 17.01 24.39 -20.52
CA GLU A 332 18.24 24.15 -21.26
C GLU A 332 18.09 24.45 -22.76
N LEU A 333 16.99 24.01 -23.37
CA LEU A 333 16.67 24.27 -24.78
C LEU A 333 16.40 25.75 -25.08
N GLY A 334 15.93 26.51 -24.09
CA GLY A 334 15.65 27.95 -24.19
C GLY A 334 16.89 28.85 -24.12
N LYS A 335 18.05 28.32 -23.69
CA LYS A 335 19.28 29.13 -23.61
C LYS A 335 19.80 29.44 -25.02
N PRO A 336 20.05 30.71 -25.37
CA PRO A 336 20.51 31.12 -26.69
C PRO A 336 21.98 30.75 -26.97
N SER A 337 22.72 30.27 -25.96
CA SER A 337 24.13 29.90 -26.07
C SER A 337 24.31 28.73 -27.04
N GLY A 338 25.15 28.92 -28.06
CA GLY A 338 25.42 28.02 -29.20
C GLY A 338 26.10 26.69 -28.86
N GLY A 339 25.74 26.06 -27.75
CA GLY A 339 26.01 24.64 -27.54
C GLY A 339 25.21 23.83 -28.56
N ASP A 340 25.88 22.91 -29.24
CA ASP A 340 25.26 21.82 -30.01
C ASP A 340 24.44 20.94 -29.05
N VAL A 341 23.26 21.41 -28.65
CA VAL A 341 22.32 20.59 -27.92
C VAL A 341 21.76 19.59 -28.92
N LEU A 342 22.28 18.37 -28.87
CA LEU A 342 21.92 17.25 -29.76
C LEU A 342 20.41 17.02 -29.80
N ASP A 343 19.70 17.34 -28.72
CA ASP A 343 18.24 17.25 -28.61
C ASP A 343 17.47 18.19 -29.54
N ALA A 344 18.05 19.34 -29.89
CA ALA A 344 17.45 20.29 -30.84
C ALA A 344 17.66 19.89 -32.32
N GLN A 345 18.53 18.90 -32.58
CA GLN A 345 18.87 18.44 -33.93
C GLN A 345 18.85 16.90 -33.99
N PRO A 346 17.66 16.26 -33.92
CA PRO A 346 17.52 14.80 -33.90
C PRO A 346 18.20 14.10 -35.08
N VAL A 347 18.21 14.72 -36.26
CA VAL A 347 18.90 14.19 -37.46
C VAL A 347 20.41 14.13 -37.25
N ARG A 348 20.99 15.15 -36.62
CA ARG A 348 22.42 15.16 -36.30
C ARG A 348 22.75 14.12 -35.25
N TYR A 349 21.88 13.98 -34.25
CA TYR A 349 22.02 12.93 -33.25
C TYR A 349 21.99 11.54 -33.90
N LEU A 350 21.07 11.26 -34.84
CA LEU A 350 21.00 10.00 -35.58
C LEU A 350 22.28 9.63 -36.34
N LEU A 351 23.06 10.62 -36.78
CA LEU A 351 24.31 10.41 -37.52
C LEU A 351 25.54 10.31 -36.60
N GLN A 352 25.42 10.65 -35.32
CA GLN A 352 26.52 10.62 -34.37
C GLN A 352 26.74 9.20 -33.83
N ALA A 353 27.95 8.67 -33.92
CA ALA A 353 28.23 7.36 -33.30
C ALA A 353 27.97 7.42 -31.78
N PRO A 354 27.23 6.46 -31.19
CA PRO A 354 27.05 6.40 -29.74
C PRO A 354 28.41 6.36 -29.02
N PRO A 355 28.57 7.08 -27.91
CA PRO A 355 29.81 7.05 -27.15
C PRO A 355 30.09 5.62 -26.66
N ILE A 356 31.19 5.04 -27.12
CA ILE A 356 31.65 3.74 -26.63
C ILE A 356 32.18 3.97 -25.21
N SER A 357 31.47 3.46 -24.20
CA SER A 357 31.93 3.50 -22.82
C SER A 357 33.15 2.56 -22.66
N LEU A 358 34.34 3.08 -22.97
CA LEU A 358 35.63 2.43 -22.72
C LEU A 358 35.97 2.52 -21.22
N SER A 359 35.08 2.02 -20.36
CA SER A 359 35.34 1.95 -18.93
C SER A 359 36.46 0.95 -18.70
N SER A 360 37.67 1.43 -18.40
CA SER A 360 38.87 0.62 -18.17
C SER A 360 38.80 -0.15 -16.85
N SER A 361 37.87 -1.08 -16.71
CA SER A 361 37.74 -1.89 -15.49
C SER A 361 38.36 -3.27 -15.72
N HIS A 362 39.46 -3.55 -15.02
CA HIS A 362 40.22 -4.82 -15.00
C HIS A 362 39.46 -6.02 -14.41
N SER A 363 38.12 -6.05 -14.47
CA SER A 363 37.31 -7.22 -14.09
C SER A 363 36.61 -7.78 -15.33
N GLY A 364 36.94 -9.02 -15.71
CA GLY A 364 36.53 -9.68 -16.96
C GLY A 364 35.02 -9.95 -17.14
N LYS A 365 34.14 -9.28 -16.36
CA LYS A 365 32.68 -9.37 -16.51
C LYS A 365 32.05 -8.19 -17.27
N SER A 366 32.85 -7.24 -17.78
CA SER A 366 32.35 -5.94 -18.27
C SER A 366 31.91 -5.89 -19.74
N ALA A 367 32.50 -6.70 -20.65
CA ALA A 367 32.27 -6.54 -22.09
C ALA A 367 30.80 -6.73 -22.53
N SER A 368 30.08 -7.68 -21.92
CA SER A 368 28.67 -7.91 -22.24
C SER A 368 27.74 -6.78 -21.79
N ALA A 369 28.08 -6.10 -20.68
CA ALA A 369 27.33 -4.96 -20.18
C ALA A 369 27.56 -3.73 -21.08
N SER A 370 28.82 -3.46 -21.45
CA SER A 370 29.16 -2.37 -22.39
C SER A 370 28.52 -2.58 -23.77
N PHE A 371 28.52 -3.82 -24.29
CA PHE A 371 27.86 -4.12 -25.57
C PHE A 371 26.34 -3.92 -25.50
N ARG A 372 25.69 -4.37 -24.42
CA ARG A 372 24.25 -4.12 -24.21
C ARG A 372 23.95 -2.64 -24.08
N GLN A 373 24.78 -1.88 -23.38
CA GLN A 373 24.62 -0.44 -23.28
C GLN A 373 24.73 0.24 -24.65
N TYR A 374 25.75 -0.13 -25.45
CA TYR A 374 25.90 0.38 -26.80
C TYR A 374 24.72 0.00 -27.71
N SER A 375 24.28 -1.26 -27.66
CA SER A 375 23.10 -1.74 -28.38
C SER A 375 21.84 -0.95 -28.01
N ASN A 376 21.61 -0.74 -26.71
CA ASN A 376 20.46 0.03 -26.23
C ASN A 376 20.55 1.50 -26.67
N SER A 377 21.74 2.13 -26.63
CA SER A 377 21.91 3.50 -27.14
C SER A 377 21.67 3.60 -28.64
N LEU A 378 22.07 2.59 -29.41
CA LEU A 378 21.84 2.54 -30.85
C LEU A 378 20.35 2.32 -31.16
N GLU A 379 19.67 1.45 -30.40
CA GLU A 379 18.20 1.28 -30.49
C GLU A 379 17.46 2.58 -30.16
N GLN A 380 17.86 3.28 -29.09
CA GLN A 380 17.32 4.60 -28.71
C GLN A 380 17.56 5.64 -29.80
N GLN A 381 18.75 5.63 -30.42
CA GLN A 381 19.08 6.56 -31.49
C GLN A 381 18.28 6.29 -32.77
N ILE A 382 18.08 5.02 -33.13
CA ILE A 382 17.24 4.62 -34.27
C ILE A 382 15.77 4.99 -34.04
N SER A 383 15.28 4.88 -32.80
CA SER A 383 13.93 5.35 -32.46
C SER A 383 13.82 6.87 -32.36
N GLY A 384 14.91 7.60 -32.58
CA GLY A 384 14.92 9.06 -32.52
C GLY A 384 14.82 9.61 -31.09
N ARG A 385 15.09 8.81 -30.05
CA ARG A 385 15.16 9.27 -28.66
C ARG A 385 16.50 9.94 -28.40
N THR A 386 16.49 11.27 -28.34
CA THR A 386 17.66 12.06 -27.98
C THR A 386 17.90 12.02 -26.46
N PRO A 387 19.11 12.35 -25.95
CA PRO A 387 19.45 12.15 -24.55
C PRO A 387 18.51 12.83 -23.54
N LEU A 388 18.09 14.07 -23.78
CA LEU A 388 17.14 14.79 -22.93
C LEU A 388 15.75 14.16 -22.99
N LEU A 389 15.32 13.74 -24.18
CA LEU A 389 14.03 13.06 -24.36
C LEU A 389 14.04 11.72 -23.60
N GLN A 390 15.14 10.98 -23.69
CA GLN A 390 15.33 9.73 -22.98
C GLN A 390 15.33 9.93 -21.46
N ASP A 391 15.99 10.97 -20.93
CA ASP A 391 15.98 11.27 -19.48
C ASP A 391 14.56 11.55 -18.95
N VAL A 392 13.78 12.34 -19.68
CA VAL A 392 12.38 12.63 -19.36
C VAL A 392 11.50 11.38 -19.44
N LEU A 393 11.69 10.55 -20.48
CA LEU A 393 10.95 9.30 -20.66
C LEU A 393 11.33 8.24 -19.62
N ASP A 394 12.61 8.11 -19.29
CA ASP A 394 13.13 7.15 -18.30
C ASP A 394 12.52 7.37 -16.93
N THR A 395 12.23 8.62 -16.58
CA THR A 395 11.52 8.97 -15.35
C THR A 395 10.14 8.31 -15.27
N ILE A 396 9.39 8.28 -16.39
CA ILE A 396 8.08 7.62 -16.47
C ILE A 396 8.24 6.11 -16.64
N GLU A 397 9.09 5.66 -17.57
CA GLU A 397 9.25 4.25 -17.93
C GLU A 397 9.78 3.42 -16.77
N THR A 398 10.79 3.90 -16.03
CA THR A 398 11.32 3.22 -14.84
C THR A 398 10.26 3.04 -13.77
N ARG A 399 9.37 4.04 -13.63
CA ARG A 399 8.28 4.00 -12.64
C ARG A 399 7.15 3.09 -13.07
N ILE A 400 6.81 3.08 -14.35
CA ILE A 400 5.89 2.10 -14.94
C ILE A 400 6.42 0.67 -14.73
N GLN A 401 7.72 0.43 -14.95
CA GLN A 401 8.33 -0.87 -14.69
C GLN A 401 8.29 -1.26 -13.21
N ALA A 402 8.57 -0.33 -12.29
CA ALA A 402 8.44 -0.57 -10.86
C ALA A 402 7.00 -0.92 -10.47
N LEU A 403 6.02 -0.21 -11.04
CA LEU A 403 4.60 -0.48 -10.83
C LEU A 403 4.17 -1.83 -11.42
N GLN A 404 4.70 -2.19 -12.58
CA GLN A 404 4.52 -3.51 -13.17
C GLN A 404 5.07 -4.60 -12.23
N HIS A 405 6.26 -4.41 -11.68
CA HIS A 405 6.84 -5.34 -10.71
C HIS A 405 5.98 -5.48 -9.45
N ASP A 406 5.42 -4.38 -8.95
CA ASP A 406 4.46 -4.40 -7.83
C ASP A 406 3.18 -5.16 -8.18
N LEU A 407 2.64 -4.96 -9.38
CA LEU A 407 1.47 -5.69 -9.87
C LEU A 407 1.76 -7.19 -10.02
N ASP A 408 2.90 -7.56 -10.59
CA ASP A 408 3.33 -8.94 -10.74
C ASP A 408 3.53 -9.61 -9.37
N THR A 409 4.05 -8.86 -8.38
CA THR A 409 4.14 -9.32 -6.99
C THR A 409 2.74 -9.58 -6.40
N MET A 410 1.75 -8.77 -6.77
CA MET A 410 0.38 -8.98 -6.34
C MET A 410 -0.33 -10.10 -7.09
N ARG A 411 0.01 -10.37 -8.36
CA ARG A 411 -0.63 -11.35 -9.25
C ARG A 411 -0.44 -12.83 -8.85
N GLY A 412 -0.07 -13.11 -7.60
CA GLY A 412 0.17 -14.47 -7.10
C GLY A 412 -0.94 -15.48 -7.41
N ARG A 413 -0.60 -16.78 -7.36
CA ARG A 413 -1.44 -17.90 -7.82
C ARG A 413 -2.81 -18.09 -7.14
N ASP A 414 -3.12 -17.39 -6.06
CA ASP A 414 -4.41 -17.54 -5.37
C ASP A 414 -5.51 -16.83 -6.18
N GLU A 415 -6.56 -17.53 -6.62
CA GLU A 415 -7.71 -16.96 -7.36
C GLU A 415 -8.37 -15.80 -6.59
N ASP A 416 -8.44 -15.90 -5.26
CA ASP A 416 -8.91 -14.85 -4.35
C ASP A 416 -8.16 -13.52 -4.51
N THR A 417 -6.94 -13.58 -5.04
CA THR A 417 -6.11 -12.40 -5.25
C THR A 417 -6.52 -11.65 -6.52
N GLN A 418 -6.98 -12.33 -7.57
CA GLN A 418 -7.33 -11.71 -8.84
C GLN A 418 -8.46 -10.69 -8.71
N CYS A 419 -9.48 -10.99 -7.90
CA CYS A 419 -10.61 -10.10 -7.67
C CYS A 419 -10.22 -8.78 -6.98
N VAL A 420 -9.07 -8.74 -6.32
CA VAL A 420 -8.67 -7.65 -5.41
C VAL A 420 -7.86 -6.57 -6.12
N TRP A 421 -6.98 -6.92 -7.06
CA TRP A 421 -6.03 -5.97 -7.66
C TRP A 421 -6.51 -5.34 -8.97
N TYR A 422 -7.38 -6.00 -9.75
CA TYR A 422 -7.80 -5.51 -11.07
C TYR A 422 -8.48 -4.12 -11.05
N PRO A 423 -9.48 -3.85 -10.17
CA PRO A 423 -10.10 -2.53 -10.11
C PRO A 423 -9.15 -1.44 -9.60
N MET A 424 -8.16 -1.85 -8.78
CA MET A 424 -7.25 -0.95 -8.08
C MET A 424 -6.16 -0.41 -9.01
N ALA A 425 -5.55 -1.31 -9.79
CA ALA A 425 -4.54 -0.94 -10.80
C ALA A 425 -5.15 -0.03 -11.86
N TYR A 426 -6.35 -0.37 -12.33
CA TYR A 426 -7.09 0.42 -13.30
C TYR A 426 -7.34 1.86 -12.83
N PHE A 427 -7.91 2.01 -11.63
CA PHE A 427 -8.28 3.34 -11.12
C PHE A 427 -7.06 4.25 -10.93
N VAL A 428 -5.98 3.73 -10.33
CA VAL A 428 -4.83 4.54 -9.93
C VAL A 428 -4.00 5.00 -11.12
N LEU A 429 -3.77 4.14 -12.13
CA LEU A 429 -3.04 4.55 -13.34
C LEU A 429 -3.85 5.49 -14.23
N LEU A 430 -5.11 5.15 -14.49
CA LEU A 430 -5.94 5.88 -15.45
C LEU A 430 -6.18 7.32 -14.99
N THR A 431 -6.49 7.50 -13.71
CA THR A 431 -6.82 8.83 -13.19
C THR A 431 -5.59 9.67 -12.95
N TYR A 432 -4.48 9.09 -12.51
CA TYR A 432 -3.33 9.87 -12.09
C TYR A 432 -2.36 10.16 -13.24
N VAL A 433 -1.81 9.13 -13.89
CA VAL A 433 -0.77 9.30 -14.91
C VAL A 433 -1.32 9.97 -16.16
N LEU A 434 -2.48 9.51 -16.64
CA LEU A 434 -3.02 9.95 -17.93
C LEU A 434 -3.65 11.35 -17.85
N HIS A 435 -4.20 11.73 -16.69
CA HIS A 435 -4.76 13.06 -16.52
C HIS A 435 -3.66 14.10 -16.27
N LYS A 436 -2.71 13.81 -15.38
CA LYS A 436 -1.61 14.74 -15.08
C LYS A 436 -0.72 14.96 -16.30
N ALA A 437 -0.17 13.91 -16.90
CA ALA A 437 0.73 14.06 -18.05
C ALA A 437 0.10 14.86 -19.21
N ALA A 438 -1.20 14.65 -19.48
CA ALA A 438 -1.93 15.40 -20.50
C ALA A 438 -2.19 16.87 -20.09
N SER A 439 -2.48 17.13 -18.82
CA SER A 439 -2.69 18.50 -18.32
C SER A 439 -1.40 19.33 -18.30
N CYS A 440 -0.27 18.69 -18.02
CA CYS A 440 1.02 19.35 -17.87
C CYS A 440 1.58 19.81 -19.22
N THR A 441 1.43 18.96 -20.22
CA THR A 441 1.82 19.26 -21.60
C THR A 441 0.93 20.34 -22.22
N ALA A 442 -0.38 20.31 -21.97
CA ALA A 442 -1.31 21.35 -22.45
C ALA A 442 -1.05 22.73 -21.80
N GLY A 443 -0.76 22.76 -20.50
CA GLY A 443 -0.48 24.01 -19.77
C GLY A 443 0.85 24.66 -20.17
N GLY A 444 1.89 23.85 -20.39
CA GLY A 444 3.21 24.33 -20.82
C GLY A 444 3.22 24.87 -22.25
N ALA A 445 2.55 24.18 -23.18
CA ALA A 445 2.51 24.56 -24.59
C ALA A 445 1.94 25.97 -24.81
N LEU A 446 0.88 26.33 -24.08
CA LEU A 446 0.23 27.64 -24.21
C LEU A 446 1.08 28.81 -23.67
N SER A 447 1.95 28.56 -22.69
CA SER A 447 2.78 29.63 -22.09
C SER A 447 4.10 29.86 -22.81
N LEU A 448 4.61 28.87 -23.54
CA LEU A 448 5.88 28.93 -24.27
C LEU A 448 5.77 29.55 -25.66
N ALA A 449 4.55 29.91 -26.08
CA ALA A 449 4.19 30.34 -27.42
C ALA A 449 4.87 31.62 -27.95
N ALA A 450 5.76 32.28 -27.20
CA ALA A 450 6.28 33.59 -27.58
C ALA A 450 7.77 33.67 -27.95
N SER A 451 8.65 32.70 -27.64
CA SER A 451 10.10 32.98 -27.75
C SER A 451 11.05 31.94 -28.36
N THR A 452 10.73 30.63 -28.41
CA THR A 452 11.71 29.66 -28.94
C THR A 452 11.09 28.42 -29.61
N LEU A 453 11.60 28.07 -30.81
CA LEU A 453 11.20 26.90 -31.62
C LEU A 453 11.58 25.55 -30.97
N ARG A 454 12.74 25.49 -30.30
CA ARG A 454 13.32 24.22 -29.81
C ARG A 454 12.45 23.52 -28.74
N PRO A 455 11.93 24.22 -27.72
CA PRO A 455 10.96 23.64 -26.79
C PRO A 455 9.70 23.06 -27.43
N MET A 456 9.14 23.72 -28.46
CA MET A 456 7.95 23.22 -29.15
C MET A 456 8.23 21.88 -29.86
N VAL A 457 9.36 21.81 -30.57
CA VAL A 457 9.81 20.58 -31.23
C VAL A 457 10.01 19.45 -30.21
N PHE A 458 10.64 19.75 -29.09
CA PHE A 458 10.86 18.79 -28.01
C PHE A 458 9.55 18.26 -27.43
N LEU A 459 8.60 19.15 -27.11
CA LEU A 459 7.30 18.77 -26.57
C LEU A 459 6.46 17.96 -27.57
N ALA A 460 6.50 18.32 -28.85
CA ALA A 460 5.82 17.57 -29.89
C ALA A 460 6.39 16.14 -29.99
N ARG A 461 7.72 15.99 -29.99
CA ARG A 461 8.38 14.66 -30.01
C ARG A 461 8.08 13.85 -28.75
N LEU A 462 8.04 14.49 -27.58
CA LEU A 462 7.64 13.83 -26.33
C LEU A 462 6.19 13.32 -26.41
N GLY A 463 5.26 14.13 -26.94
CA GLY A 463 3.87 13.74 -27.14
C GLY A 463 3.72 12.57 -28.12
N ASP A 464 4.46 12.61 -29.23
CA ASP A 464 4.47 11.55 -30.24
C ASP A 464 4.97 10.22 -29.65
N GLU A 465 6.13 10.24 -28.99
CA GLU A 465 6.77 9.07 -28.40
C GLU A 465 5.93 8.45 -27.26
N LEU A 466 5.30 9.27 -26.42
CA LEU A 466 4.37 8.78 -25.41
C LEU A 466 3.08 8.20 -26.01
N SER A 467 2.65 8.68 -27.18
CA SER A 467 1.47 8.17 -27.87
C SER A 467 1.75 6.85 -28.61
N SER A 468 2.98 6.69 -29.12
CA SER A 468 3.42 5.53 -29.89
C SER A 468 3.93 4.39 -29.00
N SER A 469 4.44 4.69 -27.80
CA SER A 469 4.96 3.70 -26.86
C SER A 469 3.85 2.80 -26.25
N VAL A 470 3.52 1.72 -26.96
CA VAL A 470 2.51 0.73 -26.55
C VAL A 470 2.99 -0.14 -25.38
N GLY A 471 4.30 -0.39 -25.30
CA GLY A 471 4.89 -1.41 -24.43
C GLY A 471 4.65 -1.19 -22.94
N PRO A 472 4.95 -0.01 -22.38
CA PRO A 472 4.84 0.20 -20.94
C PRO A 472 3.39 0.12 -20.45
N LEU A 473 2.45 0.79 -21.12
CA LEU A 473 1.06 0.90 -20.65
C LEU A 473 0.27 -0.40 -20.74
N THR A 474 0.49 -1.19 -21.79
CA THR A 474 -0.19 -2.49 -21.95
C THR A 474 0.24 -3.50 -20.89
N ARG A 475 1.48 -3.43 -20.41
CA ARG A 475 2.02 -4.33 -19.38
C ARG A 475 1.46 -4.09 -18.00
N VAL A 476 1.05 -2.87 -17.69
CA VAL A 476 0.46 -2.52 -16.38
C VAL A 476 -0.99 -3.00 -16.24
N GLY A 477 -1.56 -3.58 -17.31
CA GLY A 477 -2.92 -4.12 -17.28
C GLY A 477 -4.02 -3.04 -17.38
N CYS A 478 -3.69 -1.87 -17.92
CA CYS A 478 -4.70 -0.89 -18.31
C CYS A 478 -5.67 -1.51 -19.32
N SER A 479 -6.96 -1.17 -19.22
CA SER A 479 -7.92 -1.59 -20.26
C SER A 479 -7.52 -0.98 -21.61
N ALA A 480 -7.87 -1.65 -22.71
CA ALA A 480 -7.66 -1.10 -24.06
C ALA A 480 -8.23 0.32 -24.21
N SER A 481 -9.47 0.57 -23.76
CA SER A 481 -10.12 1.88 -23.90
C SER A 481 -9.39 3.01 -23.16
N ALA A 482 -8.93 2.77 -21.94
CA ALA A 482 -8.10 3.69 -21.17
C ALA A 482 -6.79 4.04 -21.91
N THR A 483 -6.14 3.02 -22.47
CA THR A 483 -4.90 3.19 -23.23
C THR A 483 -5.16 4.00 -24.50
N ASP A 484 -6.23 3.69 -25.22
CA ASP A 484 -6.60 4.40 -26.45
C ASP A 484 -7.02 5.85 -26.18
N ASN A 485 -7.75 6.11 -25.09
CA ASN A 485 -8.11 7.48 -24.68
C ASN A 485 -6.87 8.32 -24.38
N PHE A 486 -5.87 7.74 -23.70
CA PHE A 486 -4.61 8.42 -23.43
C PHE A 486 -3.83 8.71 -24.71
N ARG A 487 -3.71 7.72 -25.60
CA ARG A 487 -3.06 7.91 -26.90
C ARG A 487 -3.74 9.01 -27.68
N GLU A 488 -5.07 9.01 -27.71
CA GLU A 488 -5.84 10.02 -28.43
C GLU A 488 -5.59 11.44 -27.88
N ARG A 489 -5.53 11.59 -26.56
CA ARG A 489 -5.19 12.88 -25.93
C ARG A 489 -3.78 13.34 -26.27
N LEU A 490 -2.81 12.44 -26.27
CA LEU A 490 -1.42 12.77 -26.62
C LEU A 490 -1.25 13.07 -28.11
N ARG A 491 -1.96 12.35 -28.99
CA ARG A 491 -2.00 12.66 -30.44
C ARG A 491 -2.59 14.03 -30.67
N LYS A 492 -3.74 14.33 -30.06
CA LYS A 492 -4.37 15.65 -30.15
C LYS A 492 -3.42 16.75 -29.68
N LEU A 493 -2.78 16.57 -28.53
CA LEU A 493 -1.78 17.51 -28.02
C LEU A 493 -0.62 17.68 -29.01
N HIS A 494 -0.10 16.57 -29.56
CA HIS A 494 0.95 16.60 -30.56
C HIS A 494 0.51 17.41 -31.79
N GLU A 495 -0.70 17.17 -32.30
CA GLU A 495 -1.30 17.92 -33.41
C GLU A 495 -1.45 19.41 -33.07
N ASP A 496 -1.91 19.76 -31.87
CA ASP A 496 -2.06 21.15 -31.42
C ASP A 496 -0.69 21.87 -31.37
N ILE A 497 0.35 21.22 -30.83
CA ILE A 497 1.72 21.77 -30.79
C ILE A 497 2.28 21.88 -32.21
N MET A 498 2.02 20.90 -33.07
CA MET A 498 2.44 20.91 -34.46
C MET A 498 1.85 22.09 -35.24
N GLN A 499 0.56 22.36 -35.05
CA GLN A 499 -0.11 23.48 -35.68
C GLN A 499 0.47 24.82 -35.23
N GLN A 500 0.76 24.96 -33.93
CA GLN A 500 1.42 26.16 -33.39
C GLN A 500 2.83 26.34 -33.94
N TRP A 501 3.61 25.26 -33.98
CA TRP A 501 4.95 25.24 -34.57
C TRP A 501 4.91 25.66 -36.06
N GLN A 502 3.99 25.09 -36.84
CA GLN A 502 3.82 25.40 -38.26
C GLN A 502 3.49 26.88 -38.46
N THR A 503 2.56 27.40 -37.66
CA THR A 503 2.16 28.81 -37.70
C THR A 503 3.36 29.72 -37.42
N TYR A 504 4.11 29.42 -36.35
CA TYR A 504 5.30 30.17 -35.96
C TYR A 504 6.40 30.13 -37.03
N VAL A 505 6.70 28.96 -37.59
CA VAL A 505 7.72 28.81 -38.64
C VAL A 505 7.35 29.61 -39.87
N VAL A 506 6.09 29.52 -40.33
CA VAL A 506 5.61 30.28 -41.48
C VAL A 506 5.71 31.79 -41.23
N ASP A 507 5.24 32.27 -40.08
CA ASP A 507 5.29 33.70 -39.74
C ASP A 507 6.73 34.20 -39.70
N LYS A 508 7.61 33.47 -39.01
CA LYS A 508 9.03 33.81 -38.94
C LYS A 508 9.68 33.84 -40.33
N THR A 509 9.46 32.82 -41.15
CA THR A 509 10.05 32.76 -42.50
C THR A 509 9.52 33.87 -43.40
N LEU A 510 8.25 34.29 -43.23
CA LEU A 510 7.68 35.44 -43.95
C LEU A 510 8.28 36.76 -43.47
N ASP A 511 8.48 36.94 -42.17
CA ASP A 511 9.14 38.12 -41.61
C ASP A 511 10.60 38.23 -42.10
N ASP A 512 11.33 37.11 -42.12
CA ASP A 512 12.69 37.02 -42.65
C ASP A 512 12.71 37.32 -44.17
N TYR A 513 11.76 36.76 -44.93
CA TYR A 513 11.58 37.05 -46.36
C TYR A 513 11.35 38.55 -46.61
N GLN A 514 10.43 39.16 -45.87
CA GLN A 514 10.11 40.59 -46.02
C GLN A 514 11.31 41.47 -45.69
N SER A 515 12.04 41.14 -44.63
CA SER A 515 13.26 41.84 -44.23
C SER A 515 14.34 41.79 -45.32
N HIS A 516 14.58 40.62 -45.91
CA HIS A 516 15.53 40.45 -47.02
C HIS A 516 15.06 41.13 -48.31
N HIS A 517 13.78 41.05 -48.63
CA HIS A 517 13.21 41.67 -49.82
C HIS A 517 13.28 43.20 -49.77
N LEU A 518 12.99 43.80 -48.61
CA LEU A 518 13.11 45.24 -48.40
C LEU A 518 14.58 45.70 -48.49
N SER A 519 15.52 44.94 -47.93
CA SER A 519 16.95 45.26 -48.04
C SER A 519 17.45 45.16 -49.49
N SER A 520 17.02 44.15 -50.25
CA SER A 520 17.46 43.95 -51.63
C SER A 520 16.96 45.02 -52.60
N LYS A 521 15.79 45.62 -52.34
CA LYS A 521 15.25 46.73 -53.16
C LYS A 521 16.13 47.98 -53.08
N VAL A 522 16.78 48.22 -51.95
CA VAL A 522 17.66 49.39 -51.77
C VAL A 522 18.91 49.26 -52.63
N ASP A 523 19.49 48.07 -52.74
CA ASP A 523 20.74 47.86 -53.48
C ASP A 523 20.54 47.73 -55.00
N SER A 524 19.34 47.31 -55.44
CA SER A 524 19.04 47.06 -56.87
C SER A 524 18.62 48.29 -57.67
N GLN A 525 18.32 49.43 -57.03
CA GLN A 525 17.98 50.67 -57.74
C GLN A 525 19.16 51.32 -58.50
N VAL A 526 20.40 50.86 -58.29
CA VAL A 526 21.59 51.45 -58.92
C VAL A 526 22.05 50.66 -60.17
N ALA A 527 21.51 49.46 -60.41
CA ALA A 527 21.96 48.57 -61.48
C ALA A 527 20.85 48.27 -62.52
N ASP A 528 20.89 49.06 -63.59
CA ASP A 528 20.52 48.70 -64.97
C ASP A 528 19.06 48.64 -65.45
N ALA A 529 18.85 49.42 -66.52
CA ALA A 529 17.73 49.49 -67.43
C ALA A 529 17.76 48.41 -68.54
N SER A 530 18.32 47.22 -68.27
CA SER A 530 18.37 46.13 -69.26
C SER A 530 17.16 45.19 -69.11
N GLY A 531 16.11 45.48 -69.87
CA GLY A 531 14.77 44.87 -69.77
C GLY A 531 14.65 43.44 -70.28
N TYR A 532 15.39 42.49 -69.69
CA TYR A 532 15.13 41.07 -69.88
C TYR A 532 14.50 40.46 -68.61
N ASP A 533 13.21 40.11 -68.70
CA ASP A 533 12.43 39.41 -67.68
C ASP A 533 13.07 38.06 -67.34
N SER A 534 13.82 38.01 -66.25
CA SER A 534 14.36 36.75 -65.75
C SER A 534 13.27 36.01 -64.97
N LEU A 535 12.82 34.87 -65.49
CA LEU A 535 11.96 33.87 -64.83
C LEU A 535 12.63 33.18 -63.62
N ARG A 536 13.69 33.77 -63.04
CA ARG A 536 14.48 33.16 -61.98
C ARG A 536 13.78 33.41 -60.63
N PRO A 537 13.59 32.38 -59.79
CA PRO A 537 13.07 32.59 -58.43
C PRO A 537 14.00 33.52 -57.66
N SER A 538 13.42 34.44 -56.89
CA SER A 538 14.20 35.39 -56.09
C SER A 538 15.05 34.62 -55.05
N ALA A 539 16.25 35.12 -54.77
CA ALA A 539 17.12 34.52 -53.76
C ALA A 539 16.43 34.42 -52.39
N ALA A 540 15.61 35.42 -52.04
CA ALA A 540 14.79 35.41 -50.83
C ALA A 540 13.78 34.24 -50.80
N ALA A 541 13.10 33.95 -51.91
CA ALA A 541 12.14 32.84 -51.97
C ALA A 541 12.85 31.48 -51.84
N VAL A 542 14.02 31.31 -52.49
CA VAL A 542 14.83 30.10 -52.34
C VAL A 542 15.30 29.93 -50.89
N ASN A 543 15.74 31.00 -50.24
CA ASN A 543 16.15 30.98 -48.83
C ASN A 543 14.97 30.62 -47.91
N SER A 544 13.78 31.20 -48.13
CA SER A 544 12.59 30.82 -47.36
C SER A 544 12.26 29.35 -47.47
N VAL A 545 12.32 28.77 -48.68
CA VAL A 545 12.08 27.32 -48.86
C VAL A 545 13.15 26.48 -48.16
N LEU A 546 14.43 26.92 -48.20
CA LEU A 546 15.51 26.27 -47.46
C LEU A 546 15.32 26.38 -45.93
N ASP A 547 14.81 27.50 -45.42
CA ASP A 547 14.51 27.71 -44.01
C ASP A 547 13.34 26.84 -43.53
N LEU A 548 12.29 26.71 -44.36
CA LEU A 548 11.18 25.77 -44.12
C LEU A 548 11.69 24.33 -44.10
N ALA A 549 12.52 23.93 -45.08
CA ALA A 549 13.12 22.61 -45.14
C ALA A 549 14.01 22.33 -43.92
N THR A 550 14.82 23.31 -43.50
CA THR A 550 15.69 23.21 -42.32
C THR A 550 14.85 23.09 -41.04
N SER A 551 13.77 23.86 -40.93
CA SER A 551 12.85 23.78 -39.80
C SER A 551 12.16 22.41 -39.72
N LEU A 552 11.73 21.87 -40.87
CA LEU A 552 11.15 20.53 -40.97
C LEU A 552 12.16 19.44 -40.60
N GLN A 553 13.43 19.60 -40.98
CA GLN A 553 14.51 18.69 -40.58
C GLN A 553 14.78 18.76 -39.07
N GLN A 554 14.79 19.95 -38.47
CA GLN A 554 14.95 20.14 -37.02
C GLN A 554 13.82 19.47 -36.24
N PHE A 555 12.61 19.44 -36.81
CA PHE A 555 11.48 18.73 -36.21
C PHE A 555 11.73 17.21 -36.06
N GLY A 556 12.58 16.63 -36.91
CA GLY A 556 12.86 15.19 -36.91
C GLY A 556 11.88 14.37 -37.75
N GLY A 557 11.10 15.03 -38.62
CA GLY A 557 10.12 14.37 -39.51
C GLY A 557 10.72 13.33 -40.46
N LEU A 558 12.04 13.32 -40.65
CA LEU A 558 12.74 12.38 -41.54
C LEU A 558 12.68 10.91 -41.11
N LEU A 559 12.33 10.60 -39.86
CA LEU A 559 12.27 9.22 -39.38
C LEU A 559 11.07 8.44 -39.97
N ASP A 560 9.99 9.13 -40.35
CA ASP A 560 8.88 8.52 -41.09
C ASP A 560 8.62 9.31 -42.40
N PRO A 561 9.00 8.75 -43.57
CA PRO A 561 8.88 9.44 -44.84
C PRO A 561 7.43 9.77 -45.22
N MET A 562 6.44 9.00 -44.75
CA MET A 562 5.02 9.26 -45.06
C MET A 562 4.50 10.47 -44.30
N TYR A 563 4.83 10.57 -43.01
CA TYR A 563 4.47 11.75 -42.21
C TYR A 563 5.26 12.98 -42.64
N SER A 564 6.54 12.81 -42.99
CA SER A 564 7.39 13.89 -43.51
C SER A 564 6.78 14.57 -44.73
N ASN A 565 6.35 13.79 -45.73
CA ASN A 565 5.79 14.33 -46.98
C ASN A 565 4.48 15.08 -46.73
N THR A 566 3.61 14.51 -45.90
CA THR A 566 2.32 15.14 -45.55
C THR A 566 2.54 16.46 -44.83
N ARG A 567 3.50 16.52 -43.90
CA ARG A 567 3.84 17.75 -43.16
C ARG A 567 4.53 18.78 -44.03
N ALA A 568 5.43 18.36 -44.91
CA ALA A 568 6.08 19.25 -45.88
C ALA A 568 5.02 19.93 -46.77
N GLN A 569 4.06 19.15 -47.27
CA GLN A 569 2.95 19.67 -48.06
C GLN A 569 2.12 20.67 -47.25
N GLN A 570 1.68 20.31 -46.04
CA GLN A 570 0.90 21.21 -45.17
C GLN A 570 1.66 22.51 -44.87
N LEU A 571 2.96 22.44 -44.59
CA LEU A 571 3.80 23.60 -44.30
C LEU A 571 3.91 24.52 -45.53
N LEU A 572 4.10 23.94 -46.73
CA LEU A 572 4.16 24.69 -47.98
C LEU A 572 2.81 25.33 -48.33
N GLU A 573 1.71 24.61 -48.16
CA GLU A 573 0.35 25.12 -48.35
C GLU A 573 0.07 26.29 -47.39
N ALA A 574 0.39 26.15 -46.10
CA ALA A 574 0.24 27.24 -45.14
C ALA A 574 1.13 28.44 -45.46
N PHE A 575 2.39 28.21 -45.87
CA PHE A 575 3.31 29.27 -46.28
C PHE A 575 2.77 30.02 -47.49
N SER A 576 2.39 29.32 -48.56
CA SER A 576 1.84 29.92 -49.78
C SER A 576 0.55 30.71 -49.54
N ALA A 577 -0.36 30.20 -48.70
CA ALA A 577 -1.59 30.89 -48.34
C ALA A 577 -1.29 32.21 -47.60
N LYS A 578 -0.46 32.17 -46.55
CA LYS A 578 -0.07 33.38 -45.81
C LYS A 578 0.78 34.34 -46.64
N PHE A 579 1.62 33.83 -47.53
CA PHE A 579 2.41 34.62 -48.46
C PHE A 579 1.49 35.41 -49.40
N ALA A 580 0.47 34.76 -49.97
CA ALA A 580 -0.50 35.41 -50.85
C ALA A 580 -1.31 36.49 -50.12
N GLU A 581 -1.74 36.21 -48.88
CA GLU A 581 -2.43 37.17 -48.02
C GLU A 581 -1.58 38.43 -47.78
N ARG A 582 -0.33 38.28 -47.31
CA ARG A 582 0.58 39.42 -47.09
C ARG A 582 0.95 40.15 -48.38
N PHE A 583 1.04 39.43 -49.50
CA PHE A 583 1.29 40.04 -50.80
C PHE A 583 0.12 40.93 -51.24
N GLN A 584 -1.12 40.46 -51.03
CA GLN A 584 -2.32 41.24 -51.28
C GLN A 584 -2.40 42.49 -50.39
N GLU A 585 -2.10 42.36 -49.09
CA GLU A 585 -2.02 43.51 -48.17
C GLU A 585 -1.01 44.57 -48.64
N CYS A 586 0.14 44.14 -49.17
CA CYS A 586 1.14 45.06 -49.73
C CYS A 586 0.69 45.76 -51.02
N LEU A 587 -0.08 45.09 -51.87
CA LEU A 587 -0.66 45.70 -53.07
C LEU A 587 -1.70 46.76 -52.71
N GLU A 588 -2.62 46.44 -51.80
CA GLU A 588 -3.66 47.36 -51.32
C GLU A 588 -3.04 48.56 -50.56
N GLY A 589 -1.96 48.33 -49.80
CA GLY A 589 -1.17 49.39 -49.16
C GLY A 589 -0.42 50.29 -50.14
N SER A 590 0.01 49.77 -51.30
CA SER A 590 0.69 50.57 -52.33
C SER A 590 -0.27 51.44 -53.13
N GLU A 591 -1.50 50.98 -53.39
CA GLU A 591 -2.51 51.80 -54.09
C GLU A 591 -2.93 53.00 -53.24
N THR A 592 -2.99 52.86 -51.92
CA THR A 592 -3.29 53.98 -51.01
C THR A 592 -2.12 54.95 -50.85
N ALA A 593 -0.86 54.49 -50.93
CA ALA A 593 0.32 55.36 -50.90
C ALA A 593 0.56 56.14 -52.20
N ASN A 594 0.13 55.61 -53.35
CA ASN A 594 0.28 56.29 -54.66
C ASN A 594 -0.83 57.31 -54.97
N VAL A 595 -1.87 57.41 -54.12
CA VAL A 595 -2.90 58.46 -54.24
C VAL A 595 -2.44 59.81 -53.65
N ASP A 596 -1.33 59.87 -52.92
CA ASP A 596 -0.74 61.14 -52.43
C ASP A 596 0.57 61.54 -53.16
N MET A 597 1.02 60.74 -54.15
CA MET A 597 2.16 61.06 -55.04
C MET A 597 1.76 61.28 -56.50
N THR A 598 0.47 61.23 -56.84
CA THR A 598 -0.06 61.71 -58.13
C THR A 598 -0.19 63.25 -58.14
N LYS A 599 0.92 63.91 -57.81
CA LYS A 599 1.23 65.28 -58.24
C LYS A 599 2.54 65.39 -59.03
N ASP A 600 3.30 64.31 -59.21
CA ASP A 600 4.41 64.28 -60.17
C ASP A 600 4.58 62.87 -60.77
N LEU A 601 3.62 62.47 -61.61
CA LEU A 601 3.81 61.56 -62.73
C LEU A 601 2.96 62.04 -63.91
#